data_AF-A0A6B1GPE9-F1
#
_entry.id   AF-A0A6B1GPE9-F1
#
_cell.length_a   1.000
_cell.length_b   1.000
_cell.length_c   1.000
_cell.angle_alpha   90.00
_cell.angle_beta   90.00
_cell.angle_gamma   90.00
#
_symmetry.space_group_name_H-M   'P 1'
#
loop_
_entity.id
_entity.type
_entity.pdbx_description
1 polymer ?
#
loop_
_entity_poly.entity_id
_entity_poly.type
_entity_poly.pdbx_seq_one_letter_code
_entity_poly.pdbx_strand_id
1 'polypeptide(L)'
;MTRNLHSTPSILTLLTAILLAGPALAQEPPPEPAFAERLDTAEIEPFLGEWVLEVLTQQGSLNGLITFADDDGKASADFYLSRLADVVIENISRTETGVQLKWNLDFGGQLVPVEMDLMREGDGLTGKLEAGFFNADVKGVTKEAAEAAGIIVERQPVGDDDDLARSRVEVDGQAIRLRVDRLQAPGPDYDELESLADGEVLGPIYGKPFKFWTDADLAFEDARIAAHNHGPTYPGVYSLWLKRDGDGWKLVFNHLADVWGTMHMAEHDAGETPLAFRTLSEPAEHTEGVLEMDGAAGMLTIRWGTMEWSAPFQIAE
;
A
#
# COMPACT_ATOMS: atom_id res chain seq x y z
N MET A 1 27.40 -34.06 11.77
CA MET A 1 26.93 -32.83 11.08
C MET A 1 25.68 -32.36 11.78
N THR A 2 25.85 -31.53 12.79
CA THR A 2 24.79 -30.88 13.57
C THR A 2 24.26 -29.72 12.73
N ARG A 3 23.01 -29.81 12.27
CA ARG A 3 22.29 -28.67 11.69
C ARG A 3 21.97 -27.71 12.85
N ASN A 4 22.65 -26.57 12.88
CA ASN A 4 22.23 -25.43 13.69
C ASN A 4 20.91 -24.92 13.11
N LEU A 5 19.80 -25.19 13.79
CA LEU A 5 18.58 -24.42 13.61
C LEU A 5 18.83 -23.05 14.24
N HIS A 6 19.17 -22.05 13.41
CA HIS A 6 18.97 -20.66 13.83
C HIS A 6 17.47 -20.47 13.97
N SER A 7 17.01 -20.33 15.22
CA SER A 7 15.68 -19.82 15.52
C SER A 7 15.62 -18.38 15.01
N THR A 8 14.94 -18.15 13.88
CA THR A 8 14.53 -16.82 13.47
C THR A 8 13.65 -16.24 14.58
N PRO A 9 13.95 -15.05 15.13
CA PRO A 9 13.08 -14.43 16.11
C PRO A 9 11.67 -14.25 15.52
N SER A 10 10.64 -14.57 16.31
CA SER A 10 9.25 -14.47 15.87
C SER A 10 8.78 -13.02 15.84
N ILE A 11 8.28 -12.58 14.68
CA ILE A 11 7.63 -11.26 14.43
C ILE A 11 6.59 -10.89 15.51
N LEU A 12 5.93 -11.89 16.09
CA LEU A 12 4.91 -11.75 17.14
C LEU A 12 5.41 -10.97 18.39
N THR A 13 6.71 -11.00 18.68
CA THR A 13 7.26 -10.36 19.88
C THR A 13 7.58 -8.88 19.68
N LEU A 14 7.91 -8.44 18.46
CA LEU A 14 8.04 -7.01 18.12
C LEU A 14 6.67 -6.32 18.29
N LEU A 15 5.62 -6.95 17.76
CA LEU A 15 4.23 -6.53 17.94
C LEU A 15 3.87 -6.43 19.43
N THR A 16 4.24 -7.43 20.24
CA THR A 16 3.95 -7.42 21.67
C THR A 16 4.68 -6.28 22.41
N ALA A 17 5.94 -5.98 22.06
CA ALA A 17 6.70 -4.89 22.67
C ALA A 17 6.15 -3.49 22.30
N ILE A 18 5.64 -3.34 21.08
CA ILE A 18 4.95 -2.12 20.61
C ILE A 18 3.57 -1.99 21.29
N LEU A 19 2.84 -3.10 21.47
CA LEU A 19 1.47 -3.16 22.01
C LEU A 19 1.36 -3.21 23.54
N LEU A 20 2.46 -3.18 24.29
CA LEU A 20 2.40 -3.16 25.77
C LEU A 20 1.97 -1.79 26.35
N ALA A 21 1.58 -0.84 25.50
CA ALA A 21 0.67 0.21 25.91
C ALA A 21 -0.65 -0.46 26.34
N GLY A 22 -0.88 -0.56 27.67
CA GLY A 22 -2.13 -1.08 28.22
C GLY A 22 -3.36 -0.38 27.63
N PRO A 23 -4.59 -0.89 27.86
CA PRO A 23 -5.80 -0.30 27.30
C PRO A 23 -5.85 1.19 27.66
N ALA A 24 -5.52 2.03 26.67
CA ALA A 24 -5.55 3.47 26.82
C ALA A 24 -7.03 3.86 26.84
N LEU A 25 -7.54 4.12 28.04
CA LEU A 25 -8.77 4.86 28.22
C LEU A 25 -8.64 6.18 27.43
N ALA A 26 -9.36 6.30 26.32
CA ALA A 26 -9.66 7.55 25.61
C ALA A 26 -8.53 8.60 25.64
N GLN A 27 -7.30 8.21 25.28
CA GLN A 27 -6.30 9.20 24.90
C GLN A 27 -6.62 9.61 23.47
N GLU A 28 -6.66 10.92 23.21
CA GLU A 28 -6.70 11.43 21.84
C GLU A 28 -5.57 10.75 21.06
N PRO A 29 -5.83 10.31 19.81
CA PRO A 29 -4.80 9.72 18.98
C PRO A 29 -3.58 10.66 18.98
N PRO A 30 -2.35 10.12 19.10
CA PRO A 30 -1.17 10.96 19.07
C PRO A 30 -1.24 11.82 17.80
N PRO A 31 -0.93 13.13 17.90
CA PRO A 31 -1.01 14.01 16.75
C PRO A 31 -0.12 13.43 15.65
N GLU A 32 -0.60 13.48 14.40
CA GLU A 32 0.25 13.15 13.26
C GLU A 32 1.57 13.92 13.36
N PRO A 33 2.71 13.27 13.07
CA PRO A 33 3.98 13.97 13.09
C PRO A 33 3.87 15.15 12.14
N ALA A 34 4.11 16.36 12.67
CA ALA A 34 3.99 17.58 11.89
C ALA A 34 4.81 17.43 10.60
N PHE A 35 4.15 17.54 9.45
CA PHE A 35 4.81 17.52 8.16
C PHE A 35 5.78 18.70 8.09
N ALA A 36 7.06 18.40 8.17
CA ALA A 36 8.08 19.35 7.76
C ALA A 36 7.97 19.55 6.25
N GLU A 37 8.41 20.70 5.76
CA GLU A 37 8.59 20.90 4.32
C GLU A 37 9.50 19.78 3.78
N ARG A 38 9.06 19.08 2.73
CA ARG A 38 9.80 17.96 2.15
C ARG A 38 11.19 18.45 1.71
N LEU A 39 12.23 17.78 2.20
CA LEU A 39 13.61 18.06 1.80
C LEU A 39 13.77 17.94 0.28
N ASP A 40 14.67 18.74 -0.28
CA ASP A 40 15.07 18.54 -1.67
C ASP A 40 15.89 17.24 -1.78
N THR A 41 15.74 16.51 -2.87
CA THR A 41 16.47 15.24 -3.08
C THR A 41 17.99 15.42 -2.98
N ALA A 42 18.50 16.56 -3.43
CA ALA A 42 19.92 16.90 -3.33
C ALA A 42 20.44 16.87 -1.88
N GLU A 43 19.57 17.04 -0.88
CA GLU A 43 19.95 17.01 0.53
C GLU A 43 20.11 15.59 1.08
N ILE A 44 19.52 14.60 0.41
CA ILE A 44 19.62 13.18 0.77
C ILE A 44 20.43 12.36 -0.24
N GLU A 45 21.15 13.02 -1.17
CA GLU A 45 21.96 12.35 -2.20
C GLU A 45 22.83 11.18 -1.66
N PRO A 46 23.49 11.30 -0.49
CA PRO A 46 24.28 10.20 0.06
C PRO A 46 23.46 8.97 0.49
N PHE A 47 22.15 9.10 0.65
CA PHE A 47 21.25 8.03 1.08
C PHE A 47 20.49 7.39 -0.07
N LEU A 48 20.49 7.98 -1.27
CA LEU A 48 19.75 7.47 -2.42
C LEU A 48 20.08 6.01 -2.75
N GLY A 49 19.06 5.26 -3.14
CA GLY A 49 19.14 3.85 -3.50
C GLY A 49 18.54 2.90 -2.47
N GLU A 50 18.76 1.60 -2.71
CA GLU A 50 18.21 0.51 -1.91
C GLU A 50 19.20 0.04 -0.82
N TRP A 51 18.72 -0.05 0.41
CA TRP A 51 19.48 -0.46 1.58
C TRP A 51 18.78 -1.56 2.35
N VAL A 52 19.53 -2.60 2.72
CA VAL A 52 19.06 -3.60 3.67
C VAL A 52 19.44 -3.14 5.08
N LEU A 53 18.43 -2.88 5.89
CA LEU A 53 18.58 -2.48 7.29
C LEU A 53 18.48 -3.70 8.21
N GLU A 54 19.51 -3.95 9.00
CA GLU A 54 19.50 -4.85 10.14
C GLU A 54 19.10 -4.07 11.41
N VAL A 55 17.88 -4.31 11.89
CA VAL A 55 17.36 -3.77 13.15
C VAL A 55 17.75 -4.71 14.29
N LEU A 56 18.63 -4.25 15.17
CA LEU A 56 19.20 -5.03 16.26
C LEU A 56 18.28 -4.99 17.48
N THR A 57 17.61 -6.10 17.77
CA THR A 57 16.73 -6.22 18.94
C THR A 57 17.38 -7.09 20.02
N GLN A 58 16.83 -7.07 21.24
CA GLN A 58 17.29 -7.94 22.32
C GLN A 58 17.14 -9.45 22.02
N GLN A 59 16.32 -9.81 21.03
CA GLN A 59 15.97 -11.19 20.70
C GLN A 59 16.62 -11.68 19.40
N GLY A 60 17.42 -10.83 18.75
CA GLY A 60 18.06 -11.09 17.45
C GLY A 60 17.90 -9.90 16.51
N SER A 61 18.28 -10.07 15.25
CA SER A 61 18.09 -9.05 14.23
C SER A 61 16.85 -9.31 13.37
N LEU A 62 16.26 -8.21 12.92
CA LEU A 62 15.22 -8.18 11.89
C LEU A 62 15.77 -7.42 10.71
N ASN A 63 15.61 -7.98 9.50
CA ASN A 63 16.02 -7.26 8.30
C ASN A 63 14.81 -6.58 7.65
N GLY A 64 15.00 -5.33 7.24
CA GLY A 64 14.09 -4.56 6.41
C GLY A 64 14.80 -4.04 5.16
N LEU A 65 14.02 -3.62 4.18
CA LEU A 65 14.50 -2.90 3.00
C LEU A 65 14.03 -1.46 3.12
N ILE A 66 14.93 -0.50 2.95
CA ILE A 66 14.57 0.90 2.75
C ILE A 66 15.07 1.37 1.39
N THR A 67 14.25 2.11 0.66
CA THR A 67 14.62 2.71 -0.62
C THR A 67 14.47 4.22 -0.50
N PHE A 68 15.57 4.96 -0.62
CA PHE A 68 15.53 6.40 -0.74
C PHE A 68 15.51 6.80 -2.21
N ALA A 69 14.65 7.73 -2.58
CA ALA A 69 14.43 8.09 -3.97
C ALA A 69 14.09 9.57 -4.16
N ASP A 70 14.22 9.99 -5.42
CA ASP A 70 13.70 11.26 -5.92
C ASP A 70 12.22 11.10 -6.24
N ASP A 71 11.39 11.99 -5.70
CA ASP A 71 9.98 12.13 -6.03
C ASP A 71 9.72 13.59 -6.40
N ASP A 72 9.76 13.89 -7.70
CA ASP A 72 9.64 15.23 -8.28
C ASP A 72 10.60 16.26 -7.64
N GLY A 73 11.88 15.87 -7.50
CA GLY A 73 12.91 16.71 -6.88
C GLY A 73 12.83 16.78 -5.35
N LYS A 74 11.89 16.06 -4.73
CA LYS A 74 11.74 15.95 -3.28
C LYS A 74 12.16 14.58 -2.78
N ALA A 75 12.76 14.58 -1.58
CA ALA A 75 13.13 13.36 -0.89
C ALA A 75 11.89 12.52 -0.57
N SER A 76 12.00 11.22 -0.80
CA SER A 76 11.07 10.20 -0.29
C SER A 76 11.85 8.96 0.14
N ALA A 77 11.23 8.18 1.02
CA ALA A 77 11.74 6.86 1.37
C ALA A 77 10.59 5.84 1.44
N ASP A 78 10.82 4.64 0.94
CA ASP A 78 9.93 3.50 1.05
C ASP A 78 10.57 2.51 2.02
N PHE A 79 9.89 2.21 3.12
CA PHE A 79 10.37 1.28 4.13
C PHE A 79 9.49 0.04 4.22
N TYR A 80 10.10 -1.10 3.88
CA TYR A 80 9.52 -2.42 4.02
C TYR A 80 10.18 -3.17 5.18
N LEU A 81 9.39 -3.48 6.21
CA LEU A 81 9.83 -4.32 7.31
C LEU A 81 9.12 -5.67 7.24
N SER A 82 9.75 -6.64 6.57
CA SER A 82 9.41 -8.08 6.55
C SER A 82 8.05 -8.46 7.16
N ARG A 83 6.97 -8.34 6.37
CA ARG A 83 5.56 -8.71 6.68
C ARG A 83 4.80 -7.85 7.71
N LEU A 84 5.40 -6.81 8.28
CA LEU A 84 4.74 -5.95 9.25
C LEU A 84 4.10 -4.73 8.61
N ALA A 85 4.87 -4.04 7.76
CA ALA A 85 4.41 -2.81 7.15
C ALA A 85 5.21 -2.53 5.88
N ASP A 86 4.51 -1.87 4.97
CA ASP A 86 5.03 -1.25 3.79
C ASP A 86 4.62 0.23 3.87
N VAL A 87 5.58 1.14 3.99
CA VAL A 87 5.31 2.53 4.38
C VAL A 87 6.11 3.50 3.52
N VAL A 88 5.41 4.46 2.92
CA VAL A 88 6.04 5.68 2.40
C VAL A 88 6.33 6.62 3.54
N ILE A 89 7.56 7.09 3.59
CA ILE A 89 8.03 8.09 4.52
C ILE A 89 8.40 9.34 3.72
N GLU A 90 7.53 10.34 3.78
CA GLU A 90 7.79 11.67 3.19
C GLU A 90 8.31 12.67 4.22
N ASN A 91 8.03 12.43 5.51
CA ASN A 91 8.53 13.26 6.59
C ASN A 91 9.99 12.87 6.90
N ILE A 92 10.87 13.36 6.03
CA ILE A 92 12.31 13.21 6.13
C ILE A 92 12.88 14.59 6.45
N SER A 93 13.72 14.67 7.47
CA SER A 93 14.39 15.91 7.88
C SER A 93 15.88 15.68 8.06
N ARG A 94 16.67 16.75 7.88
CA ARG A 94 18.11 16.68 8.01
C ARG A 94 18.49 16.79 9.49
N THR A 95 19.44 15.96 9.92
CA THR A 95 20.10 16.07 11.22
C THR A 95 21.53 16.57 11.04
N GLU A 96 22.24 16.86 12.14
CA GLU A 96 23.64 17.27 12.07
C GLU A 96 24.53 16.21 11.39
N THR A 97 24.17 14.94 11.50
CA THR A 97 24.99 13.80 11.07
C THR A 97 24.34 12.93 10.00
N GLY A 98 23.08 13.19 9.61
CA GLY A 98 22.37 12.39 8.63
C GLY A 98 20.94 12.84 8.40
N VAL A 99 20.00 11.89 8.42
CA VAL A 99 18.57 12.11 8.20
C VAL A 99 17.73 11.50 9.32
N GLN A 100 16.59 12.11 9.59
CA GLN A 100 15.57 11.62 10.50
C GLN A 100 14.29 11.39 9.70
N LEU A 101 13.76 10.17 9.78
CA LEU A 101 12.53 9.73 9.14
C LEU A 101 11.44 9.59 10.20
N LYS A 102 10.24 10.09 9.91
CA LYS A 102 9.09 9.98 10.82
C LYS A 102 7.86 9.45 10.10
N TRP A 103 7.19 8.47 10.69
CA TRP A 103 5.93 7.94 10.17
C TRP A 103 5.09 7.35 11.30
N ASN A 104 3.86 6.96 10.99
CA ASN A 104 3.00 6.22 11.91
C ASN A 104 2.80 4.79 11.42
N LEU A 105 2.83 3.83 12.33
CA LEU A 105 2.35 2.47 12.09
C LEU A 105 0.93 2.34 12.65
N ASP A 106 -0.01 1.84 11.83
CA ASP A 106 -1.35 1.49 12.28
C ASP A 106 -1.38 0.04 12.77
N PHE A 107 -1.71 -0.14 14.05
CA PHE A 107 -1.99 -1.44 14.64
C PHE A 107 -3.46 -1.56 15.05
N GLY A 108 -4.32 -1.79 14.06
CA GLY A 108 -5.75 -2.06 14.30
C GLY A 108 -6.52 -0.83 14.79
N GLY A 109 -6.24 0.33 14.21
CA GLY A 109 -6.81 1.63 14.56
C GLY A 109 -5.99 2.41 15.59
N GLN A 110 -4.89 1.84 16.10
CA GLN A 110 -3.98 2.55 16.99
C GLN A 110 -2.73 2.97 16.22
N LEU A 111 -2.57 4.28 16.04
CA LEU A 111 -1.37 4.88 15.45
C LEU A 111 -0.21 4.89 16.46
N VAL A 112 0.92 4.31 16.06
CA VAL A 112 2.17 4.34 16.81
C VAL A 112 3.18 5.17 16.04
N PRO A 113 3.63 6.32 16.58
CA PRO A 113 4.66 7.12 15.95
C PRO A 113 5.99 6.36 15.97
N VAL A 114 6.67 6.41 14.83
CA VAL A 114 7.99 5.84 14.62
C VAL A 114 8.93 6.94 14.16
N GLU A 115 10.10 6.99 14.80
CA GLU A 115 11.21 7.84 14.40
C GLU A 115 12.42 6.95 14.08
N MET A 116 13.10 7.24 12.96
CA MET A 116 14.34 6.56 12.60
C MET A 116 15.40 7.59 12.25
N ASP A 117 16.50 7.60 12.99
CA ASP A 117 17.68 8.39 12.68
C ASP A 117 18.69 7.51 11.94
N LEU A 118 19.13 7.95 10.76
CA LEU A 118 20.13 7.26 9.96
C LEU A 118 21.29 8.21 9.62
N MET A 119 22.51 7.70 9.74
CA MET A 119 23.73 8.38 9.33
C MET A 119 24.61 7.45 8.48
N ARG A 120 25.38 8.06 7.58
CA ARG A 120 26.36 7.34 6.75
C ARG A 120 27.58 6.99 7.60
N GLU A 121 27.98 5.72 7.57
CA GLU A 121 29.24 5.25 8.16
C GLU A 121 29.99 4.42 7.12
N GLY A 122 30.98 5.06 6.47
CA GLY A 122 31.66 4.48 5.30
C GLY A 122 30.69 4.23 4.14
N ASP A 123 30.67 2.98 3.67
CA ASP A 123 29.77 2.52 2.61
C ASP A 123 28.41 2.02 3.14
N GLY A 124 28.20 2.08 4.45
CA GLY A 124 26.99 1.63 5.13
C GLY A 124 26.16 2.75 5.76
N LEU A 125 25.10 2.32 6.42
CA LEU A 125 24.28 3.13 7.32
C LEU A 125 24.40 2.63 8.75
N THR A 126 24.21 3.53 9.69
CA THR A 126 24.05 3.23 11.11
C THR A 126 23.03 4.19 11.68
N GLY A 127 22.35 3.80 12.75
CA GLY A 127 21.23 4.60 13.22
C GLY A 127 20.48 4.00 14.38
N LYS A 128 19.32 4.59 14.66
CA LYS A 128 18.39 4.15 15.69
C LYS A 128 16.97 4.22 15.17
N LEU A 129 16.15 3.27 15.62
CA LEU A 129 14.71 3.27 15.40
C LEU A 129 14.02 3.30 16.76
N GLU A 130 13.07 4.21 16.93
CA GLU A 130 12.24 4.37 18.11
C GLU A 130 10.75 4.27 17.72
N ALA A 131 9.99 3.41 18.40
CA ALA A 131 8.56 3.22 18.18
C ALA A 131 7.84 2.94 19.50
N GLY A 132 7.20 3.95 20.09
CA GLY A 132 6.61 3.85 21.42
C GLY A 132 7.65 3.49 22.49
N PHE A 133 7.53 2.30 23.11
CA PHE A 133 8.52 1.80 24.08
C PHE A 133 9.66 1.00 23.45
N PHE A 134 9.60 0.75 22.15
CA PHE A 134 10.62 0.03 21.41
C PHE A 134 11.73 0.99 20.98
N ASN A 135 12.98 0.58 21.20
CA ASN A 135 14.16 1.23 20.62
C ASN A 135 15.14 0.14 20.17
N ALA A 136 15.79 0.38 19.05
CA ALA A 136 16.77 -0.54 18.47
C ALA A 136 17.85 0.23 17.72
N ASP A 137 19.07 -0.30 17.78
CA ASP A 137 20.14 0.14 16.88
C ASP A 137 19.88 -0.42 15.49
N VAL A 138 20.18 0.37 14.47
CA VAL A 138 20.02 0.00 13.06
C VAL A 138 21.37 0.02 12.39
N LYS A 139 21.66 -0.99 11.58
CA LYS A 139 22.80 -1.00 10.66
C LYS A 139 22.27 -1.20 9.25
N GLY A 140 22.88 -0.58 8.26
CA GLY A 140 22.48 -0.76 6.88
C GLY A 140 23.66 -0.99 5.96
N VAL A 141 23.43 -1.79 4.93
CA VAL A 141 24.34 -1.96 3.79
C VAL A 141 23.54 -1.78 2.51
N THR A 142 24.20 -1.50 1.40
CA THR A 142 23.51 -1.47 0.10
C THR A 142 22.90 -2.85 -0.18
N LYS A 143 21.79 -2.88 -0.91
CA LYS A 143 21.14 -4.14 -1.30
C LYS A 143 22.09 -5.09 -2.03
N GLU A 144 22.89 -4.57 -2.96
CA GLU A 144 23.94 -5.34 -3.65
C GLU A 144 24.94 -6.00 -2.68
N ALA A 145 25.40 -5.26 -1.66
CA ALA A 145 26.32 -5.79 -0.67
C ALA A 145 25.65 -6.84 0.24
N ALA A 146 24.38 -6.66 0.59
CA ALA A 146 23.59 -7.65 1.34
C ALA A 146 23.44 -8.95 0.54
N GLU A 147 23.06 -8.85 -0.74
CA GLU A 147 22.91 -9.99 -1.64
C GLU A 147 24.24 -10.75 -1.83
N ALA A 148 25.35 -10.02 -2.01
CA ALA A 148 26.69 -10.61 -2.10
C ALA A 148 27.09 -11.36 -0.80
N ALA A 149 26.58 -10.92 0.35
CA ALA A 149 26.76 -11.59 1.64
C ALA A 149 25.74 -12.73 1.88
N GLY A 150 24.84 -12.99 0.94
CA GLY A 150 23.78 -14.01 1.06
C GLY A 150 22.60 -13.58 1.93
N ILE A 151 22.47 -12.30 2.26
CA ILE A 151 21.33 -11.73 2.96
C ILE A 151 20.34 -11.26 1.90
N ILE A 152 19.33 -12.08 1.64
CA ILE A 152 18.28 -11.76 0.68
C ILE A 152 17.09 -11.23 1.47
N VAL A 153 16.83 -9.93 1.34
CA VAL A 153 15.60 -9.28 1.81
C VAL A 153 14.86 -8.85 0.57
N GLU A 154 14.04 -9.74 0.06
CA GLU A 154 13.10 -9.39 -0.96
C GLU A 154 11.89 -8.75 -0.29
N ARG A 155 11.52 -7.55 -0.75
CA ARG A 155 10.15 -7.08 -0.59
C ARG A 155 9.29 -8.22 -1.12
N GLN A 156 8.43 -8.78 -0.28
CA GLN A 156 7.45 -9.69 -0.83
C GLN A 156 6.69 -8.86 -1.87
N PRO A 157 6.65 -9.27 -3.15
CA PRO A 157 5.73 -8.64 -4.09
C PRO A 157 4.37 -8.64 -3.42
N VAL A 158 3.57 -7.58 -3.65
CA VAL A 158 2.24 -7.37 -3.05
C VAL A 158 1.46 -8.69 -3.05
N GLY A 159 1.60 -9.49 -1.98
CA GLY A 159 1.27 -10.92 -1.91
C GLY A 159 1.77 -11.81 -3.07
N ASP A 160 1.74 -13.11 -2.89
CA ASP A 160 0.71 -13.99 -3.48
C ASP A 160 -0.59 -13.35 -4.07
N ASP A 161 -0.81 -12.02 -4.09
CA ASP A 161 -2.00 -11.37 -4.67
C ASP A 161 -1.87 -11.12 -6.18
N ASP A 162 -0.66 -11.07 -6.74
CA ASP A 162 -0.48 -10.97 -8.20
C ASP A 162 -1.06 -12.22 -8.91
N ASP A 163 -0.92 -13.39 -8.28
CA ASP A 163 -1.58 -14.65 -8.69
C ASP A 163 -3.10 -14.65 -8.40
N LEU A 164 -3.58 -13.76 -7.54
CA LEU A 164 -5.00 -13.58 -7.24
C LEU A 164 -5.67 -12.56 -8.15
N ALA A 165 -4.90 -11.75 -8.90
CA ALA A 165 -5.45 -10.92 -9.95
C ALA A 165 -6.24 -11.80 -10.92
N ARG A 166 -7.53 -11.49 -11.08
CA ARG A 166 -8.42 -12.23 -11.97
C ARG A 166 -8.35 -11.69 -13.39
N SER A 167 -7.90 -10.44 -13.54
CA SER A 167 -7.61 -9.82 -14.83
C SER A 167 -6.29 -9.06 -14.77
N ARG A 168 -5.49 -9.19 -15.82
CA ARG A 168 -4.21 -8.50 -15.99
C ARG A 168 -4.02 -8.12 -17.46
N VAL A 169 -3.54 -6.91 -17.67
CA VAL A 169 -3.11 -6.40 -18.97
C VAL A 169 -1.71 -5.80 -18.81
N GLU A 170 -0.91 -5.83 -19.87
CA GLU A 170 0.44 -5.29 -19.89
C GLU A 170 0.65 -4.53 -21.19
N VAL A 171 1.12 -3.30 -21.09
CA VAL A 171 1.41 -2.40 -22.21
C VAL A 171 2.78 -1.78 -21.96
N ASP A 172 3.70 -1.91 -22.91
CA ASP A 172 5.06 -1.38 -22.82
C ASP A 172 5.82 -1.71 -21.52
N GLY A 173 5.54 -2.89 -20.94
CA GLY A 173 6.16 -3.36 -19.70
C GLY A 173 5.53 -2.83 -18.41
N GLN A 174 4.46 -2.02 -18.51
CA GLN A 174 3.65 -1.58 -17.38
C GLN A 174 2.42 -2.49 -17.23
N ALA A 175 2.22 -3.08 -16.05
CA ALA A 175 1.08 -3.93 -15.78
C ALA A 175 -0.05 -3.18 -15.07
N ILE A 176 -1.28 -3.48 -15.48
CA ILE A 176 -2.51 -3.06 -14.79
C ILE A 176 -3.28 -4.32 -14.41
N ARG A 177 -3.69 -4.40 -13.15
CA ARG A 177 -4.20 -5.63 -12.54
C ARG A 177 -5.46 -5.34 -11.74
N LEU A 178 -6.38 -6.29 -11.78
CA LEU A 178 -7.65 -6.22 -11.09
C LEU A 178 -7.94 -7.56 -10.41
N ARG A 179 -8.22 -7.49 -9.11
CA ARG A 179 -8.78 -8.58 -8.32
C ARG A 179 -10.20 -8.22 -7.94
N VAL A 180 -11.13 -9.06 -8.37
CA VAL A 180 -12.51 -9.07 -7.92
C VAL A 180 -12.76 -10.42 -7.25
N ASP A 181 -13.24 -10.40 -6.01
CA ASP A 181 -13.66 -11.62 -5.30
C ASP A 181 -14.89 -12.21 -6.00
N ARG A 182 -15.12 -13.53 -5.89
CA ARG A 182 -16.27 -14.21 -6.52
C ARG A 182 -17.50 -14.22 -5.59
N LEU A 183 -18.03 -13.04 -5.29
CA LEU A 183 -19.27 -12.86 -4.53
C LEU A 183 -20.45 -13.36 -5.35
N GLN A 184 -21.41 -14.03 -4.72
CA GLN A 184 -22.55 -14.64 -5.42
C GLN A 184 -23.64 -13.61 -5.72
N ALA A 185 -24.37 -13.81 -6.83
CA ALA A 185 -25.66 -13.17 -7.08
C ALA A 185 -26.72 -14.24 -7.39
N PRO A 186 -27.85 -14.27 -6.64
CA PRO A 186 -28.17 -13.43 -5.48
C PRO A 186 -27.34 -13.80 -4.23
N GLY A 187 -27.25 -12.90 -3.26
CA GLY A 187 -26.53 -13.10 -2.01
C GLY A 187 -26.48 -11.82 -1.15
N PRO A 188 -26.06 -11.90 0.12
CA PRO A 188 -26.11 -10.75 1.05
C PRO A 188 -25.40 -9.49 0.54
N ASP A 189 -24.21 -9.62 -0.05
CA ASP A 189 -23.49 -8.46 -0.61
C ASP A 189 -24.19 -7.90 -1.87
N TYR A 190 -24.87 -8.76 -2.65
CA TYR A 190 -25.65 -8.33 -3.81
C TYR A 190 -26.96 -7.64 -3.38
N ASP A 191 -27.61 -8.14 -2.33
CA ASP A 191 -28.79 -7.51 -1.74
C ASP A 191 -28.45 -6.13 -1.17
N GLU A 192 -27.26 -5.99 -0.55
CA GLU A 192 -26.75 -4.69 -0.09
C GLU A 192 -26.55 -3.73 -1.25
N LEU A 193 -25.85 -4.15 -2.30
CA LEU A 193 -25.65 -3.37 -3.53
C LEU A 193 -26.99 -2.88 -4.11
N GLU A 194 -28.01 -3.74 -4.17
CA GLU A 194 -29.33 -3.37 -4.68
C GLU A 194 -30.07 -2.38 -3.77
N SER A 195 -29.69 -2.30 -2.49
CA SER A 195 -30.32 -1.46 -1.47
C SER A 195 -29.62 -0.11 -1.23
N LEU A 196 -28.44 0.11 -1.83
CA LEU A 196 -27.65 1.33 -1.63
C LEU A 196 -28.46 2.59 -1.89
N ALA A 197 -28.47 3.49 -0.91
CA ALA A 197 -29.00 4.83 -1.07
C ALA A 197 -28.04 5.70 -1.91
N ASP A 198 -28.57 6.80 -2.43
CA ASP A 198 -27.77 7.79 -3.14
C ASP A 198 -26.60 8.30 -2.29
N GLY A 199 -25.40 8.33 -2.86
CA GLY A 199 -24.16 8.70 -2.21
C GLY A 199 -23.49 7.59 -1.39
N GLU A 200 -24.15 6.45 -1.16
CA GLU A 200 -23.57 5.34 -0.41
C GLU A 200 -22.61 4.52 -1.26
N VAL A 201 -21.60 3.98 -0.59
CA VAL A 201 -20.57 3.12 -1.15
C VAL A 201 -20.84 1.69 -0.70
N LEU A 202 -20.76 0.72 -1.61
CA LEU A 202 -20.90 -0.69 -1.30
C LEU A 202 -19.83 -1.14 -0.29
N GLY A 203 -20.25 -1.58 0.90
CA GLY A 203 -19.34 -2.12 1.90
C GLY A 203 -19.50 -3.63 2.05
N PRO A 204 -18.88 -4.48 1.19
CA PRO A 204 -19.20 -5.91 1.17
C PRO A 204 -19.02 -6.55 2.55
N ILE A 205 -20.06 -7.24 3.02
CA ILE A 205 -20.18 -7.94 4.30
C ILE A 205 -19.21 -9.12 4.37
N TYR A 206 -19.13 -9.91 3.30
CA TYR A 206 -18.33 -11.14 3.25
C TYR A 206 -17.15 -11.05 2.28
N GLY A 207 -17.09 -9.99 1.48
CA GLY A 207 -16.02 -9.71 0.53
C GLY A 207 -15.00 -8.68 1.02
N LYS A 208 -13.88 -8.60 0.32
CA LYS A 208 -13.02 -7.42 0.34
C LYS A 208 -13.48 -6.43 -0.73
N PRO A 209 -13.15 -5.13 -0.62
CA PRO A 209 -13.27 -4.25 -1.77
C PRO A 209 -12.41 -4.81 -2.93
N PHE A 210 -12.79 -4.50 -4.15
CA PHE A 210 -12.00 -4.93 -5.30
C PHE A 210 -10.61 -4.30 -5.19
N LYS A 211 -9.56 -5.01 -5.60
CA LYS A 211 -8.19 -4.52 -5.51
C LYS A 211 -7.66 -4.23 -6.89
N PHE A 212 -7.01 -3.09 -7.03
CA PHE A 212 -6.50 -2.59 -8.29
C PHE A 212 -5.04 -2.21 -8.15
N TRP A 213 -4.23 -2.64 -9.11
CA TRP A 213 -2.82 -2.27 -9.18
C TRP A 213 -2.50 -1.66 -10.54
N THR A 214 -1.61 -0.69 -10.56
CA THR A 214 -1.13 -0.07 -11.80
C THR A 214 0.36 0.29 -11.71
N ASP A 215 1.13 -0.10 -12.72
CA ASP A 215 2.53 0.32 -12.90
C ASP A 215 2.64 1.60 -13.77
N ALA A 216 1.50 2.20 -14.11
CA ALA A 216 1.38 3.40 -14.92
C ALA A 216 0.41 4.39 -14.28
N ASP A 217 0.64 5.68 -14.50
CA ASP A 217 -0.37 6.69 -14.21
C ASP A 217 -1.55 6.50 -15.16
N LEU A 218 -2.77 6.49 -14.62
CA LEU A 218 -3.98 6.28 -15.39
C LEU A 218 -4.89 7.50 -15.35
N ALA A 219 -5.43 7.82 -16.51
CA ALA A 219 -6.40 8.87 -16.72
C ALA A 219 -7.79 8.26 -16.97
N PHE A 220 -8.67 8.36 -15.97
CA PHE A 220 -10.10 8.19 -16.14
C PHE A 220 -10.74 9.55 -16.48
N GLU A 221 -12.07 9.59 -16.64
CA GLU A 221 -12.79 10.82 -16.99
C GLU A 221 -12.55 11.93 -15.96
N ASP A 222 -12.86 11.64 -14.69
CA ASP A 222 -12.76 12.60 -13.58
C ASP A 222 -11.65 12.28 -12.56
N ALA A 223 -10.91 11.18 -12.77
CA ALA A 223 -9.87 10.74 -11.86
C ALA A 223 -8.50 10.59 -12.54
N ARG A 224 -7.44 10.86 -11.78
CA ARG A 224 -6.05 10.57 -12.11
C ARG A 224 -5.50 9.63 -11.06
N ILE A 225 -5.17 8.42 -11.48
CA ILE A 225 -4.77 7.32 -10.59
C ILE A 225 -3.29 7.10 -10.80
N ALA A 226 -2.50 7.57 -9.84
CA ALA A 226 -1.06 7.50 -9.94
C ALA A 226 -0.57 6.05 -9.83
N ALA A 227 0.47 5.70 -10.57
CA ALA A 227 1.38 4.68 -10.12
C ALA A 227 2.04 5.15 -8.81
N HIS A 228 2.74 4.24 -8.12
CA HIS A 228 3.65 4.66 -7.06
C HIS A 228 3.00 5.41 -5.88
N ASN A 229 1.69 5.23 -5.62
CA ASN A 229 0.99 5.88 -4.52
C ASN A 229 1.48 5.47 -3.12
N HIS A 230 2.20 4.35 -3.03
CA HIS A 230 2.92 3.92 -1.84
C HIS A 230 4.45 3.90 -2.05
N GLY A 231 4.96 4.70 -2.99
CA GLY A 231 6.39 4.93 -3.14
C GLY A 231 6.88 4.64 -4.56
N PRO A 232 8.04 5.22 -4.95
CA PRO A 232 8.52 5.27 -6.32
C PRO A 232 8.89 3.90 -6.93
N THR A 233 9.02 2.87 -6.10
CA THR A 233 9.33 1.50 -6.54
C THR A 233 8.15 0.53 -6.34
N TYR A 234 7.00 1.04 -5.89
CA TYR A 234 5.81 0.24 -5.65
C TYR A 234 4.75 0.52 -6.71
N PRO A 235 3.98 -0.45 -7.22
CA PRO A 235 2.84 -0.12 -8.06
C PRO A 235 1.87 0.83 -7.34
N GLY A 236 1.09 1.59 -8.09
CA GLY A 236 -0.12 2.18 -7.54
C GLY A 236 -1.04 1.06 -7.06
N VAL A 237 -1.46 1.05 -5.80
CA VAL A 237 -2.37 0.04 -5.24
C VAL A 237 -3.56 0.73 -4.59
N TYR A 238 -4.76 0.28 -4.96
CA TYR A 238 -6.01 0.89 -4.57
C TYR A 238 -7.04 -0.18 -4.19
N SER A 239 -7.91 0.15 -3.24
CA SER A 239 -9.21 -0.48 -3.15
C SER A 239 -10.18 0.26 -4.07
N LEU A 240 -11.03 -0.49 -4.78
CA LEU A 240 -12.08 0.05 -5.62
C LEU A 240 -13.43 -0.20 -4.99
N TRP A 241 -14.27 0.82 -5.07
CA TRP A 241 -15.59 0.82 -4.46
C TRP A 241 -16.65 1.29 -5.44
N LEU A 242 -17.80 0.61 -5.43
CA LEU A 242 -18.97 1.02 -6.20
C LEU A 242 -19.81 1.97 -5.36
N LYS A 243 -20.04 3.19 -5.87
CA LYS A 243 -20.84 4.22 -5.22
C LYS A 243 -22.09 4.49 -6.02
N ARG A 244 -23.24 4.55 -5.36
CA ARG A 244 -24.49 4.99 -5.98
C ARG A 244 -24.47 6.51 -6.15
N ASP A 245 -24.80 7.01 -7.33
CA ASP A 245 -24.81 8.44 -7.65
C ASP A 245 -26.07 8.78 -8.47
N GLY A 246 -27.14 9.12 -7.78
CA GLY A 246 -28.49 9.27 -8.29
C GLY A 246 -29.00 8.00 -8.98
N ASP A 247 -29.33 8.14 -10.27
CA ASP A 247 -29.72 7.03 -11.15
C ASP A 247 -28.51 6.30 -11.76
N GLY A 248 -27.29 6.80 -11.53
CA GLY A 248 -26.04 6.28 -12.04
C GLY A 248 -25.14 5.68 -10.94
N TRP A 249 -23.87 5.51 -11.31
CA TRP A 249 -22.85 4.90 -10.47
C TRP A 249 -21.51 5.60 -10.67
N LYS A 250 -20.68 5.57 -9.64
CA LYS A 250 -19.28 5.97 -9.69
C LYS A 250 -18.38 4.84 -9.20
N LEU A 251 -17.16 4.81 -9.72
CA LEU A 251 -16.06 4.02 -9.19
C LEU A 251 -15.18 4.93 -8.35
N VAL A 252 -14.98 4.57 -7.08
CA VAL A 252 -14.12 5.30 -6.15
C VAL A 252 -12.82 4.52 -5.99
N PHE A 253 -11.70 5.21 -6.16
CA PHE A 253 -10.36 4.69 -5.88
C PHE A 253 -9.95 5.19 -4.50
N ASN A 254 -9.52 4.28 -3.64
CA ASN A 254 -9.12 4.61 -2.27
C ASN A 254 -7.73 4.07 -1.96
N HIS A 255 -6.89 4.88 -1.32
CA HIS A 255 -5.49 4.55 -1.02
C HIS A 255 -5.33 3.43 0.01
N LEU A 256 -6.38 3.06 0.75
CA LEU A 256 -6.36 1.94 1.67
C LEU A 256 -6.71 0.64 0.93
N ALA A 257 -5.72 0.02 0.28
CA ALA A 257 -5.95 -1.16 -0.56
C ALA A 257 -6.21 -2.48 0.20
N ASP A 258 -5.84 -2.55 1.48
CA ASP A 258 -5.93 -3.76 2.31
C ASP A 258 -6.85 -3.59 3.53
N VAL A 259 -7.93 -2.81 3.36
CA VAL A 259 -9.02 -2.71 4.34
C VAL A 259 -10.09 -3.79 4.15
N TRP A 260 -10.81 -4.06 5.22
CA TRP A 260 -12.01 -4.91 5.17
C TRP A 260 -13.18 -4.14 4.54
N GLY A 261 -14.10 -4.86 3.88
CA GLY A 261 -15.19 -4.29 3.07
C GLY A 261 -16.05 -3.24 3.75
N THR A 262 -16.30 -3.31 5.06
CA THR A 262 -17.14 -2.30 5.73
C THR A 262 -16.38 -1.06 6.21
N MET A 263 -15.10 -0.90 5.86
CA MET A 263 -14.21 0.15 6.37
C MET A 263 -13.81 1.18 5.31
N HIS A 264 -14.71 1.50 4.37
CA HIS A 264 -14.48 2.65 3.48
C HIS A 264 -14.31 3.93 4.31
N MET A 265 -13.23 4.67 4.03
CA MET A 265 -12.87 5.92 4.68
C MET A 265 -12.68 6.97 3.60
N ALA A 266 -13.65 7.87 3.46
CA ALA A 266 -13.71 8.84 2.37
C ALA A 266 -12.52 9.82 2.35
N GLU A 267 -11.89 10.06 3.51
CA GLU A 267 -10.67 10.85 3.64
C GLU A 267 -9.46 10.26 2.89
N HIS A 268 -9.52 8.99 2.51
CA HIS A 268 -8.49 8.29 1.74
C HIS A 268 -8.87 8.07 0.27
N ASP A 269 -9.97 8.66 -0.20
CA ASP A 269 -10.35 8.60 -1.60
C ASP A 269 -9.34 9.37 -2.47
N ALA A 270 -8.70 8.65 -3.38
CA ALA A 270 -7.76 9.17 -4.36
C ALA A 270 -8.46 9.87 -5.52
N GLY A 271 -9.70 9.46 -5.81
CA GLY A 271 -10.53 10.03 -6.87
C GLY A 271 -11.77 9.18 -7.14
N GLU A 272 -12.74 9.78 -7.82
CA GLU A 272 -13.93 9.09 -8.31
C GLU A 272 -14.13 9.35 -9.81
N THR A 273 -14.68 8.37 -10.53
CA THR A 273 -15.03 8.51 -11.94
C THR A 273 -16.43 7.96 -12.20
N PRO A 274 -17.25 8.59 -13.07
CA PRO A 274 -18.54 8.03 -13.46
C PRO A 274 -18.37 6.66 -14.14
N LEU A 275 -19.36 5.80 -13.94
CA LEU A 275 -19.47 4.48 -14.56
C LEU A 275 -20.60 4.47 -15.59
N ALA A 276 -20.31 3.96 -16.79
CA ALA A 276 -21.36 3.55 -17.70
C ALA A 276 -22.04 2.30 -17.15
N PHE A 277 -23.37 2.35 -16.99
CA PHE A 277 -24.17 1.28 -16.40
C PHE A 277 -25.14 0.68 -17.42
N ARG A 278 -25.26 -0.64 -17.43
CA ARG A 278 -26.32 -1.34 -18.16
C ARG A 278 -26.79 -2.59 -17.45
N THR A 279 -28.03 -2.97 -17.73
CA THR A 279 -28.60 -4.25 -17.29
C THR A 279 -28.28 -5.35 -18.29
N LEU A 280 -27.81 -6.48 -17.79
CA LEU A 280 -27.52 -7.69 -18.55
C LEU A 280 -28.80 -8.53 -18.73
N SER A 281 -28.96 -9.12 -19.91
CA SER A 281 -30.03 -10.10 -20.18
C SER A 281 -29.69 -11.49 -19.62
N GLU A 282 -28.40 -11.79 -19.49
CA GLU A 282 -27.87 -13.01 -18.89
C GLU A 282 -27.12 -12.63 -17.62
N PRO A 283 -27.66 -12.95 -16.42
CA PRO A 283 -27.02 -12.56 -15.17
C PRO A 283 -25.70 -13.30 -14.94
N ALA A 284 -24.69 -12.58 -14.43
CA ALA A 284 -23.47 -13.19 -13.93
C ALA A 284 -23.72 -13.84 -12.55
N GLU A 285 -23.43 -15.13 -12.42
CA GLU A 285 -23.62 -15.87 -11.16
C GLU A 285 -22.71 -15.36 -10.03
N HIS A 286 -21.58 -14.76 -10.40
CA HIS A 286 -20.63 -14.15 -9.48
C HIS A 286 -20.20 -12.78 -9.97
N THR A 287 -19.61 -11.98 -9.08
CA THR A 287 -18.81 -10.83 -9.50
C THR A 287 -17.68 -11.25 -10.43
N GLU A 288 -17.52 -10.51 -11.52
CA GLU A 288 -16.46 -10.65 -12.52
C GLU A 288 -15.86 -9.27 -12.78
N GLY A 289 -14.54 -9.21 -12.92
CA GLY A 289 -13.81 -8.00 -13.29
C GLY A 289 -12.89 -8.29 -14.47
N VAL A 290 -12.93 -7.45 -15.49
CA VAL A 290 -12.13 -7.57 -16.72
C VAL A 290 -11.47 -6.24 -17.03
N LEU A 291 -10.19 -6.32 -17.39
CA LEU A 291 -9.40 -5.23 -17.97
C LEU A 291 -9.10 -5.59 -19.42
N GLU A 292 -9.34 -4.65 -20.32
CA GLU A 292 -9.01 -4.77 -21.74
C GLU A 292 -8.21 -3.53 -22.16
N MET A 293 -7.24 -3.72 -23.07
CA MET A 293 -6.42 -2.64 -23.62
C MET A 293 -6.42 -2.67 -25.15
N ASP A 294 -6.37 -1.48 -25.76
CA ASP A 294 -6.07 -1.22 -27.16
C ASP A 294 -5.03 -0.08 -27.24
N GLY A 295 -3.75 -0.45 -27.33
CA GLY A 295 -2.65 0.49 -27.16
C GLY A 295 -2.64 1.09 -25.74
N ALA A 296 -2.60 2.42 -25.63
CA ALA A 296 -2.68 3.14 -24.35
C ALA A 296 -4.11 3.29 -23.83
N ALA A 297 -5.12 2.96 -24.63
CA ALA A 297 -6.52 3.04 -24.23
C ALA A 297 -6.97 1.77 -23.52
N GLY A 298 -7.68 1.91 -22.40
CA GLY A 298 -8.16 0.79 -21.61
C GLY A 298 -9.63 0.86 -21.26
N MET A 299 -10.19 -0.30 -20.90
CA MET A 299 -11.54 -0.43 -20.37
C MET A 299 -11.51 -1.32 -19.14
N LEU A 300 -12.05 -0.81 -18.03
CA LEU A 300 -12.36 -1.59 -16.83
C LEU A 300 -13.84 -1.94 -16.87
N THR A 301 -14.18 -3.23 -16.78
CA THR A 301 -15.56 -3.72 -16.71
C THR A 301 -15.76 -4.58 -15.48
N ILE A 302 -16.84 -4.33 -14.73
CA ILE A 302 -17.28 -5.15 -13.60
C ILE A 302 -18.69 -5.65 -13.90
N ARG A 303 -18.94 -6.94 -13.70
CA ARG A 303 -20.26 -7.57 -13.82
C ARG A 303 -20.65 -8.24 -12.52
N TRP A 304 -21.92 -8.15 -12.15
CA TRP A 304 -22.45 -8.88 -11.00
C TRP A 304 -23.98 -9.01 -11.09
N GLY A 305 -24.50 -10.24 -11.08
CA GLY A 305 -25.92 -10.46 -11.27
C GLY A 305 -26.39 -9.85 -12.59
N THR A 306 -27.42 -9.01 -12.55
CA THR A 306 -27.93 -8.36 -13.76
C THR A 306 -27.21 -7.06 -14.11
N MET A 307 -26.16 -6.67 -13.39
CA MET A 307 -25.51 -5.37 -13.52
C MET A 307 -24.17 -5.47 -14.23
N GLU A 308 -23.90 -4.50 -15.11
CA GLU A 308 -22.56 -4.23 -15.64
C GLU A 308 -22.22 -2.76 -15.50
N TRP A 309 -21.02 -2.49 -14.99
CA TRP A 309 -20.40 -1.18 -14.95
C TRP A 309 -19.13 -1.19 -15.78
N SER A 310 -18.88 -0.07 -16.46
CA SER A 310 -17.65 0.09 -17.23
C SER A 310 -17.09 1.51 -17.13
N ALA A 311 -15.77 1.61 -17.15
CA ALA A 311 -15.02 2.87 -17.13
C ALA A 311 -13.90 2.83 -18.17
N PRO A 312 -13.91 3.71 -19.19
CA PRO A 312 -12.75 3.87 -20.04
C PRO A 312 -11.62 4.57 -19.27
N PHE A 313 -10.38 4.23 -19.60
CA PHE A 313 -9.20 4.92 -19.11
C PHE A 313 -8.12 5.02 -20.19
N GLN A 314 -7.09 5.81 -19.92
CA GLN A 314 -5.86 5.89 -20.72
C GLN A 314 -4.66 5.74 -19.80
N ILE A 315 -3.57 5.17 -20.29
CA ILE A 315 -2.25 5.40 -19.69
C ILE A 315 -1.90 6.88 -19.93
N ALA A 316 -1.64 7.61 -18.85
CA ALA A 316 -1.22 9.00 -18.91
C ALA A 316 0.23 9.10 -19.43
N GLU A 317 0.50 10.14 -20.21
CA GLU A 317 1.85 10.49 -20.69
C GLU A 317 2.71 11.16 -19.60
#